data_AF-A0AAN9CVJ0-F1
#
_entry.id   AF-A0AAN9CVJ0-F1
#
_cell.length_a   1.000
_cell.length_b   1.000
_cell.length_c   1.000
_cell.angle_alpha   90.00
_cell.angle_beta   90.00
_cell.angle_gamma   90.00
#
_symmetry.space_group_name_H-M   'P 1'
#
loop_
_entity.id
_entity.type
_entity.pdbx_description
1 polymer ?
#
loop_
_entity_poly.entity_id
_entity_poly.type
_entity_poly.pdbx_seq_one_letter_code
_entity_poly.pdbx_strand_id
1 'polypeptide(L)'
;MNTAVQHERGPRTSTIRKQVALYFRGHKEVNGSSTHFPSTSIPGPPFFTTVTQLEPHNLELNTVTSTPERQAIVGLAQPTPKYPHEVSGTPMYLYEVATESVCESAARLLFMSIKWAKSVPAFSTLPLPDQLILLEDAWRELFVLGIAQWAIPVDSSTLLAVSGMNTENTDSQRLNKIISEIQALQEVVTRFRQLRLDATEFACLKCIVTFKAVPTHSGSELRSFRNASAIAALQDEAQLTLNSYIHTRYPTQPCRFGKLLLLLPALRSVGPSTIEEVFFKKTIGNVPITRLLSDMYKSSDI
;
A
#
# COMPACT_ATOMS: atom_id res chain seq x y z
N MET A 1 -8.42 -58.75 -21.48
CA MET A 1 -7.24 -58.01 -20.98
C MET A 1 -6.83 -57.07 -22.11
N ASN A 2 -7.05 -55.76 -22.12
CA ASN A 2 -6.95 -54.78 -21.03
C ASN A 2 -8.04 -53.70 -21.11
N THR A 3 -8.46 -53.28 -19.93
CA THR A 3 -9.44 -52.24 -19.63
C THR A 3 -8.85 -50.83 -19.81
N ALA A 4 -9.66 -49.94 -20.38
CA ALA A 4 -9.40 -48.52 -20.49
C ALA A 4 -9.40 -47.85 -19.12
N VAL A 5 -8.41 -47.00 -18.84
CA VAL A 5 -8.38 -46.14 -17.64
C VAL A 5 -8.68 -44.71 -18.10
N GLN A 6 -9.93 -44.29 -17.90
CA GLN A 6 -10.34 -42.88 -17.94
C GLN A 6 -9.65 -42.15 -16.79
N HIS A 7 -8.77 -41.21 -17.10
CA HIS A 7 -8.27 -40.25 -16.12
C HIS A 7 -9.25 -39.07 -16.05
N GLU A 8 -10.12 -39.10 -15.05
CA GLU A 8 -10.95 -37.95 -14.67
C GLU A 8 -10.05 -36.76 -14.33
N ARG A 9 -10.05 -35.73 -15.19
CA ARG A 9 -9.54 -34.41 -14.85
C ARG A 9 -10.58 -33.70 -13.99
N GLY A 10 -10.56 -33.95 -12.69
CA GLY A 10 -11.29 -33.17 -11.70
C GLY A 10 -10.89 -31.67 -11.73
N PRO A 11 -11.76 -30.77 -11.26
CA PRO A 11 -11.62 -29.33 -11.47
C PRO A 11 -10.36 -28.78 -10.82
N ARG A 12 -9.58 -27.99 -11.57
CA ARG A 12 -8.43 -27.20 -11.08
C ARG A 12 -8.93 -26.07 -10.15
N THR A 13 -9.33 -26.42 -8.94
CA THR A 13 -9.67 -25.46 -7.88
C THR A 13 -8.41 -25.04 -7.11
N SER A 14 -7.82 -23.95 -7.58
CA SER A 14 -7.16 -22.86 -6.84
C SER A 14 -6.11 -23.22 -5.76
N THR A 15 -4.83 -23.07 -6.13
CA THR A 15 -3.68 -22.96 -5.21
C THR A 15 -3.89 -21.86 -4.17
N ILE A 16 -4.59 -20.77 -4.52
CA ILE A 16 -4.94 -19.69 -3.59
C ILE A 16 -5.95 -20.17 -2.53
N ARG A 17 -7.00 -20.91 -2.90
CA ARG A 17 -7.92 -21.49 -1.89
C ARG A 17 -7.22 -22.49 -0.98
N LYS A 18 -6.27 -23.26 -1.51
CA LYS A 18 -5.41 -24.16 -0.72
C LYS A 18 -4.50 -23.39 0.25
N GLN A 19 -3.89 -22.29 -0.19
CA GLN A 19 -3.04 -21.43 0.64
C GLN A 19 -3.85 -20.72 1.74
N VAL A 20 -5.05 -20.24 1.42
CA VAL A 20 -5.99 -19.65 2.38
C VAL A 20 -6.44 -20.70 3.42
N ALA A 21 -6.76 -21.93 3.00
CA ALA A 21 -7.17 -23.00 3.91
C ALA A 21 -6.05 -23.51 4.83
N LEU A 22 -4.80 -23.57 4.35
CA LEU A 22 -3.64 -23.96 5.16
C LEU A 22 -3.34 -22.93 6.27
N TYR A 23 -3.61 -21.64 6.01
CA TYR A 23 -3.48 -20.57 6.99
C TYR A 23 -4.47 -20.71 8.16
N PHE A 24 -5.70 -21.17 7.92
CA PHE A 24 -6.70 -21.42 8.98
C PHE A 24 -6.43 -22.67 9.82
N ARG A 25 -5.65 -23.64 9.32
CA ARG A 25 -5.38 -24.90 10.05
C ARG A 25 -4.35 -24.74 11.17
N GLY A 26 -3.53 -23.68 11.14
CA GLY A 26 -2.50 -23.41 12.16
C GLY A 26 -2.99 -22.78 13.46
N HIS A 27 -4.26 -22.38 13.57
CA HIS A 27 -4.79 -21.65 14.72
C HIS A 27 -5.75 -22.46 15.63
N LYS A 28 -5.90 -23.76 15.39
CA LYS A 28 -6.60 -24.67 16.31
C LYS A 28 -5.60 -25.65 16.89
N GLU A 29 -4.83 -25.20 17.87
CA GLU A 29 -4.44 -25.95 19.06
C GLU A 29 -3.50 -25.09 19.89
N VAL A 30 -3.98 -24.65 21.07
CA VAL A 30 -3.31 -24.77 22.38
C VAL A 30 -4.09 -23.92 23.39
N ASN A 31 -4.67 -24.66 24.34
CA ASN A 31 -5.03 -24.31 25.72
C ASN A 31 -6.18 -23.35 26.02
N GLY A 32 -7.27 -23.97 26.48
CA GLY A 32 -8.02 -23.43 27.60
C GLY A 32 -7.19 -23.45 28.88
N SER A 33 -7.33 -22.40 29.68
CA SER A 33 -7.48 -22.49 31.13
C SER A 33 -8.03 -21.16 31.64
N SER A 34 -9.14 -21.27 32.35
CA SER A 34 -9.91 -20.24 33.03
C SER A 34 -9.13 -19.58 34.18
N THR A 35 -9.26 -18.27 34.34
CA THR A 35 -9.33 -17.60 35.66
C THR A 35 -10.13 -16.29 35.55
N HIS A 36 -10.74 -15.91 36.67
CA HIS A 36 -11.97 -15.14 36.82
C HIS A 36 -11.71 -13.81 37.56
N PHE A 37 -12.56 -12.79 37.29
CA PHE A 37 -12.94 -11.59 38.10
C PHE A 37 -12.08 -10.30 38.13
N PRO A 38 -12.68 -9.12 38.50
CA PRO A 38 -13.95 -8.56 38.02
C PRO A 38 -13.87 -7.07 37.62
N SER A 39 -14.90 -6.63 36.89
CA SER A 39 -15.24 -5.26 36.54
C SER A 39 -15.62 -4.39 37.75
N THR A 40 -15.28 -3.10 37.72
CA THR A 40 -16.00 -2.03 38.45
C THR A 40 -16.07 -0.77 37.59
N SER A 41 -17.12 0.00 37.85
CA SER A 41 -17.75 0.94 36.93
C SER A 41 -18.10 2.26 37.65
N ILE A 42 -18.30 3.34 36.86
CA ILE A 42 -19.09 4.57 37.12
C ILE A 42 -18.35 5.72 37.89
N PRO A 43 -18.72 7.04 37.82
CA PRO A 43 -19.32 7.94 36.79
C PRO A 43 -18.50 9.26 36.53
N GLY A 44 -18.91 10.09 35.53
CA GLY A 44 -18.64 11.57 35.51
C GLY A 44 -19.54 12.34 36.50
N PRO A 45 -19.82 13.66 36.41
CA PRO A 45 -19.45 14.76 35.48
C PRO A 45 -19.10 16.07 36.30
N PRO A 46 -19.57 17.33 36.08
CA PRO A 46 -19.81 18.19 34.90
C PRO A 46 -19.29 19.68 35.02
N PHE A 47 -19.53 20.51 33.97
CA PHE A 47 -19.77 21.98 33.88
C PHE A 47 -18.81 23.06 34.46
N PHE A 48 -18.46 24.08 33.65
CA PHE A 48 -18.82 25.53 33.79
C PHE A 48 -18.21 26.34 32.59
N THR A 49 -19.01 26.87 31.64
CA THR A 49 -19.54 28.26 31.48
C THR A 49 -18.53 29.41 31.33
N THR A 50 -18.58 30.04 30.13
CA THR A 50 -18.68 31.48 29.80
C THR A 50 -17.67 32.48 30.41
N VAL A 51 -17.13 33.41 29.58
CA VAL A 51 -17.29 34.89 29.69
C VAL A 51 -16.28 35.70 28.84
N THR A 52 -16.86 36.54 27.96
CA THR A 52 -16.48 37.86 27.39
C THR A 52 -15.17 38.15 26.62
N GLN A 53 -15.39 38.62 25.39
CA GLN A 53 -15.10 39.99 24.88
C GLN A 53 -13.63 40.44 24.75
N LEU A 54 -13.20 40.70 23.50
CA LEU A 54 -12.60 41.97 23.02
C LEU A 54 -12.12 41.81 21.56
N GLU A 55 -12.47 42.78 20.72
CA GLU A 55 -11.96 43.00 19.35
C GLU A 55 -10.90 44.13 19.40
N PRO A 56 -10.19 44.45 18.29
CA PRO A 56 -8.89 43.90 17.89
C PRO A 56 -7.77 44.95 17.87
N HIS A 57 -6.48 44.57 17.92
CA HIS A 57 -5.40 45.14 17.08
C HIS A 57 -3.99 44.61 17.40
N ASN A 58 -3.18 44.67 16.34
CA ASN A 58 -1.72 44.53 16.23
C ASN A 58 -1.15 43.10 16.01
N LEU A 59 -0.68 42.92 14.77
CA LEU A 59 0.26 41.89 14.37
C LEU A 59 1.53 42.00 15.21
N GLU A 60 1.81 41.00 16.04
CA GLU A 60 3.18 40.66 16.40
C GLU A 60 3.41 39.16 16.27
N LEU A 61 4.49 38.84 15.57
CA LEU A 61 5.01 37.52 15.26
C LEU A 61 5.52 36.86 16.55
N ASN A 62 4.74 35.96 17.15
CA ASN A 62 5.22 35.15 18.28
C ASN A 62 4.83 33.68 18.16
N THR A 63 5.87 32.83 18.19
CA THR A 63 5.92 31.44 18.66
C THR A 63 4.60 30.67 18.67
N VAL A 64 4.45 29.74 17.71
CA VAL A 64 3.36 28.76 17.71
C VAL A 64 3.53 27.84 18.92
N THR A 65 2.90 28.25 20.02
CA THR A 65 2.58 27.40 21.15
C THR A 65 1.67 26.29 20.65
N SER A 66 2.03 25.05 20.93
CA SER A 66 1.36 23.84 20.47
C SER A 66 -0.13 23.84 20.79
N THR A 67 -0.98 24.04 19.78
CA THR A 67 -2.43 23.83 19.88
C THR A 67 -2.73 22.32 19.92
N PRO A 68 -3.80 21.91 20.65
CA PRO A 68 -4.22 20.51 20.75
C PRO A 68 -4.66 19.89 19.41
N GLU A 69 -4.84 20.68 18.35
CA GLU A 69 -5.13 20.19 16.99
C GLU A 69 -4.04 19.27 16.42
N ARG A 70 -2.79 19.39 16.87
CA ARG A 70 -1.71 18.48 16.40
C ARG A 70 -1.91 17.03 16.85
N GLN A 71 -2.72 16.76 17.87
CA GLN A 71 -3.08 15.41 18.27
C GLN A 71 -4.11 14.77 17.32
N ALA A 72 -4.92 15.57 16.62
CA ALA A 72 -5.82 15.07 15.57
C ALA A 72 -5.05 14.65 14.31
N ILE A 73 -3.94 15.32 13.99
CA ILE A 73 -3.11 15.09 12.79
C ILE A 73 -2.43 13.71 12.82
N VAL A 74 -2.21 13.15 14.01
CA VAL A 74 -1.71 11.78 14.20
C VAL A 74 -2.75 10.74 13.74
N GLY A 75 -4.04 11.10 13.69
CA GLY A 75 -5.17 10.19 13.46
C GLY A 75 -5.39 9.70 12.03
N LEU A 76 -4.84 10.36 11.00
CA LEU A 76 -4.97 9.88 9.62
C LEU A 76 -4.34 8.50 9.39
N ALA A 77 -3.30 8.20 10.16
CA ALA A 77 -2.46 7.01 9.97
C ALA A 77 -2.20 6.28 11.29
N GLN A 78 -2.95 6.57 12.35
CA GLN A 78 -2.82 5.88 13.63
C GLN A 78 -4.07 5.10 14.03
N PRO A 79 -3.88 3.88 14.54
CA PRO A 79 -2.59 3.21 14.66
C PRO A 79 -2.09 2.74 13.27
N THR A 80 -0.81 2.98 12.96
CA THR A 80 -0.12 2.15 11.96
C THR A 80 -0.27 0.72 12.45
N PRO A 81 -0.85 -0.22 11.67
CA PRO A 81 -1.01 -1.58 12.12
C PRO A 81 0.34 -2.14 12.58
N LYS A 82 0.46 -2.53 13.85
CA LYS A 82 1.65 -3.23 14.32
C LYS A 82 1.63 -4.61 13.71
N TYR A 83 2.58 -4.87 12.82
CA TYR A 83 2.75 -6.17 12.19
C TYR A 83 3.50 -7.12 13.15
N PRO A 84 3.41 -8.46 12.97
CA PRO A 84 4.02 -9.43 13.89
C PRO A 84 5.52 -9.22 14.17
N HIS A 85 6.24 -8.57 13.25
CA HIS A 85 7.66 -8.24 13.39
C HIS A 85 7.97 -7.03 14.30
N GLU A 86 6.98 -6.25 14.71
CA GLU A 86 7.19 -5.17 15.68
C GLU A 86 7.06 -5.65 17.15
N VAL A 87 6.58 -6.88 17.38
CA VAL A 87 6.44 -7.47 18.72
C VAL A 87 7.70 -8.25 19.14
N SER A 88 8.43 -8.79 18.17
CA SER A 88 9.75 -9.40 18.36
C SER A 88 10.79 -8.50 17.71
N GLY A 89 11.59 -7.79 18.51
CA GLY A 89 12.61 -6.81 18.09
C GLY A 89 13.78 -7.34 17.27
N THR A 90 13.53 -8.23 16.31
CA THR A 90 14.49 -8.74 15.34
C THR A 90 14.30 -8.00 14.02
N PRO A 91 15.31 -7.23 13.55
CA PRO A 91 15.26 -6.62 12.23
C PRO A 91 15.17 -7.71 11.16
N MET A 92 14.06 -7.71 10.42
CA MET A 92 13.84 -8.56 9.26
C MET A 92 14.63 -8.02 8.05
N TYR A 93 15.92 -7.76 8.22
CA TYR A 93 16.78 -7.30 7.12
C TYR A 93 17.52 -8.43 6.41
N LEU A 94 17.44 -9.68 6.91
CA LEU A 94 18.39 -10.70 6.46
C LEU A 94 17.92 -12.17 6.43
N TYR A 95 16.66 -12.53 6.73
CA TYR A 95 16.33 -13.97 6.82
C TYR A 95 15.08 -14.50 6.09
N GLU A 96 14.14 -13.68 5.61
CA GLU A 96 12.88 -14.21 5.03
C GLU A 96 12.58 -13.76 3.60
N VAL A 97 13.53 -13.12 2.93
CA VAL A 97 13.50 -12.96 1.45
C VAL A 97 14.28 -14.11 0.77
N ALA A 98 14.94 -14.96 1.55
CA ALA A 98 15.90 -15.95 1.04
C ALA A 98 15.29 -17.20 0.39
N THR A 99 13.97 -17.41 0.40
CA THR A 99 13.34 -18.58 -0.25
C THR A 99 12.02 -18.32 -0.96
N GLU A 100 11.46 -17.11 -0.91
CA GLU A 100 10.24 -16.79 -1.66
C GLU A 100 10.59 -16.49 -3.12
N SER A 101 9.83 -17.08 -4.05
CA SER A 101 9.93 -16.65 -5.45
C SER A 101 9.56 -15.17 -5.56
N VAL A 102 10.21 -14.41 -6.45
CA VAL A 102 9.90 -12.97 -6.66
C VAL A 102 8.40 -12.74 -6.93
N CYS A 103 7.74 -13.70 -7.60
CA CYS A 103 6.30 -13.69 -7.83
C CYS A 103 5.45 -13.80 -6.55
N GLU A 104 5.90 -14.60 -5.57
CA GLU A 104 5.24 -14.74 -4.27
C GLU A 104 5.38 -13.46 -3.44
N SER A 105 6.57 -12.89 -3.39
CA SER A 105 6.80 -11.60 -2.74
C SER A 105 5.96 -10.48 -3.38
N ALA A 106 5.81 -10.49 -4.71
CA ALA A 106 4.94 -9.55 -5.42
C ALA A 106 3.46 -9.73 -5.07
N ALA A 107 2.96 -10.98 -5.01
CA ALA A 107 1.60 -11.28 -4.60
C ALA A 107 1.33 -10.83 -3.16
N ARG A 108 2.26 -11.12 -2.25
CA ARG A 108 2.19 -10.67 -0.86
C ARG A 108 2.16 -9.14 -0.77
N LEU A 109 3.00 -8.46 -1.54
CA LEU A 109 3.07 -7.00 -1.54
C LEU A 109 1.77 -6.35 -2.01
N LEU A 110 1.15 -6.90 -3.05
CA LEU A 110 -0.14 -6.44 -3.56
C LEU A 110 -1.22 -6.59 -2.47
N PHE A 111 -1.27 -7.75 -1.81
CA PHE A 111 -2.22 -8.00 -0.72
C PHE A 111 -1.99 -7.04 0.47
N MET A 112 -0.73 -6.85 0.87
CA MET A 112 -0.37 -5.90 1.92
C MET A 112 -0.79 -4.47 1.58
N SER A 113 -0.71 -4.06 0.31
CA SER A 113 -1.14 -2.73 -0.13
C SER A 113 -2.64 -2.53 0.00
N ILE A 114 -3.43 -3.57 -0.31
CA ILE A 114 -4.90 -3.56 -0.15
C ILE A 114 -5.28 -3.50 1.34
N LYS A 115 -4.64 -4.35 2.16
CA LYS A 115 -4.87 -4.36 3.61
C LYS A 115 -4.48 -3.03 4.24
N TRP A 116 -3.37 -2.43 3.79
CA TRP A 116 -2.97 -1.10 4.20
C TRP A 116 -4.04 -0.06 3.86
N ALA A 117 -4.55 -0.04 2.62
CA ALA A 117 -5.59 0.93 2.23
C ALA A 117 -6.84 0.83 3.12
N LYS A 118 -7.32 -0.39 3.42
CA LYS A 118 -8.43 -0.61 4.36
C LYS A 118 -8.12 -0.14 5.80
N SER A 119 -6.85 -0.25 6.21
CA SER A 119 -6.43 0.15 7.55
C SER A 119 -6.35 1.66 7.74
N VAL A 120 -6.34 2.45 6.66
CA VAL A 120 -6.32 3.92 6.71
C VAL A 120 -7.74 4.41 6.99
N PRO A 121 -8.03 5.01 8.17
CA PRO A 121 -9.40 5.43 8.51
C PRO A 121 -9.97 6.40 7.49
N ALA A 122 -9.18 7.37 7.04
CA ALA A 122 -9.58 8.33 6.01
C ALA A 122 -10.05 7.67 4.70
N PHE A 123 -9.35 6.62 4.25
CA PHE A 123 -9.73 5.89 3.05
C PHE A 123 -11.07 5.17 3.22
N SER A 124 -11.27 4.54 4.37
CA SER A 124 -12.50 3.80 4.70
C SER A 124 -13.75 4.67 4.84
N THR A 125 -13.60 5.99 5.05
CA THR A 125 -14.73 6.93 5.06
C THR A 125 -15.28 7.27 3.68
N LEU A 126 -14.50 7.04 2.61
CA LEU A 126 -14.91 7.32 1.25
C LEU A 126 -15.99 6.33 0.77
N PRO A 127 -16.85 6.70 -0.19
CA PRO A 127 -17.78 5.74 -0.80
C PRO A 127 -17.04 4.55 -1.41
N LEU A 128 -17.55 3.32 -1.23
CA LEU A 128 -16.93 2.11 -1.79
C LEU A 128 -16.60 2.21 -3.30
N PRO A 129 -17.45 2.80 -4.17
CA PRO A 129 -17.09 3.01 -5.58
C PRO A 129 -15.82 3.86 -5.76
N ASP A 130 -15.68 4.92 -4.96
CA ASP A 130 -14.52 5.81 -5.01
C ASP A 130 -13.27 5.08 -4.50
N GLN A 131 -13.39 4.29 -3.43
CA GLN A 131 -12.30 3.45 -2.91
C GLN A 131 -11.75 2.49 -3.98
N LEU A 132 -12.64 1.81 -4.72
CA LEU A 132 -12.23 0.89 -5.78
C LEU A 132 -11.53 1.62 -6.94
N ILE A 133 -12.06 2.77 -7.38
CA ILE A 133 -11.42 3.58 -8.42
C ILE A 133 -10.03 4.04 -7.98
N LEU A 134 -9.88 4.54 -6.75
CA LEU A 134 -8.60 4.99 -6.23
C LEU A 134 -7.58 3.85 -6.19
N LEU A 135 -7.98 2.64 -5.79
CA LEU A 135 -7.10 1.47 -5.82
C LEU A 135 -6.75 1.04 -7.24
N GLU A 136 -7.71 1.00 -8.17
CA GLU A 136 -7.47 0.69 -9.58
C GLU A 136 -6.51 1.69 -10.25
N ASP A 137 -6.55 2.97 -9.84
CA ASP A 137 -5.66 4.00 -10.38
C ASP A 137 -4.28 3.99 -9.69
N ALA A 138 -4.21 3.68 -8.40
CA ALA A 138 -2.98 3.81 -7.60
C ALA A 138 -2.17 2.53 -7.44
N TRP A 139 -2.72 1.34 -7.73
CA TRP A 139 -2.08 0.07 -7.36
C TRP A 139 -0.65 -0.08 -7.89
N ARG A 140 -0.37 0.37 -9.12
CA ARG A 140 0.98 0.26 -9.69
C ARG A 140 1.98 1.13 -8.94
N GLU A 141 1.56 2.33 -8.54
CA GLU A 141 2.42 3.27 -7.80
C GLU A 141 2.64 2.77 -6.38
N LEU A 142 1.60 2.23 -5.73
CA LEU A 142 1.70 1.56 -4.44
C LEU A 142 2.61 0.33 -4.50
N PHE A 143 2.53 -0.45 -5.57
CA PHE A 143 3.37 -1.63 -5.80
C PHE A 143 4.85 -1.24 -5.95
N VAL A 144 5.16 -0.21 -6.76
CA VAL A 144 6.55 0.26 -6.92
C VAL A 144 7.11 0.87 -5.63
N LEU A 145 6.32 1.66 -4.89
CA LEU A 145 6.71 2.13 -3.55
C LEU A 145 6.96 0.96 -2.60
N GLY A 146 6.13 -0.09 -2.68
CA GLY A 146 6.28 -1.31 -1.93
C GLY A 146 7.57 -2.06 -2.24
N ILE A 147 7.94 -2.20 -3.51
CA ILE A 147 9.23 -2.78 -3.94
C ILE A 147 10.41 -1.99 -3.36
N ALA A 148 10.30 -0.65 -3.36
CA ALA A 148 11.33 0.21 -2.79
C ALA A 148 11.45 0.03 -1.28
N GLN A 149 10.31 -0.04 -0.56
CA GLN A 149 10.24 -0.20 0.89
C GLN A 149 10.73 -1.57 1.37
N TRP A 150 10.30 -2.66 0.71
CA TRP A 150 10.57 -4.05 1.13
C TRP A 150 11.78 -4.68 0.43
N ALA A 151 12.56 -3.86 -0.28
CA ALA A 151 13.81 -4.26 -0.91
C ALA A 151 13.70 -5.47 -1.86
N ILE A 152 12.56 -5.65 -2.56
CA ILE A 152 12.39 -6.75 -3.51
C ILE A 152 13.47 -6.65 -4.61
N PRO A 153 14.14 -7.77 -4.98
CA PRO A 153 15.09 -7.78 -6.09
C PRO A 153 14.40 -7.40 -7.41
N VAL A 154 14.99 -6.47 -8.15
CA VAL A 154 14.43 -5.95 -9.40
C VAL A 154 15.40 -6.05 -10.58
N ASP A 155 16.49 -6.81 -10.45
CA ASP A 155 17.48 -6.91 -11.53
C ASP A 155 16.89 -7.57 -12.78
N SER A 156 17.29 -7.07 -13.96
CA SER A 156 16.64 -7.43 -15.23
C SER A 156 16.80 -8.92 -15.53
N SER A 157 17.98 -9.48 -15.23
CA SER A 157 18.29 -10.90 -15.37
C SER A 157 17.34 -11.78 -14.58
N THR A 158 17.17 -11.50 -13.28
CA THR A 158 16.30 -12.27 -12.40
C THR A 158 14.85 -12.09 -12.79
N LEU A 159 14.38 -10.87 -13.10
CA LEU A 159 13.01 -10.64 -13.49
C LEU A 159 12.64 -11.33 -14.82
N LEU A 160 13.54 -11.31 -15.81
CA LEU A 160 13.30 -12.02 -17.08
C LEU A 160 13.33 -13.55 -16.88
N ALA A 161 14.28 -14.07 -16.08
CA ALA A 161 14.36 -15.49 -15.78
C ALA A 161 13.12 -15.98 -15.02
N VAL A 162 12.69 -15.22 -13.99
CA VAL A 162 11.48 -15.53 -13.22
C VAL A 162 10.24 -15.40 -14.08
N SER A 163 10.17 -14.45 -15.01
CA SER A 163 9.05 -14.33 -15.95
C SER A 163 9.04 -15.42 -17.02
N GLY A 164 10.18 -16.09 -17.28
CA GLY A 164 10.33 -17.08 -18.35
C GLY A 164 10.36 -16.45 -19.75
N MET A 165 10.67 -15.15 -19.84
CA MET A 165 10.72 -14.41 -21.09
C MET A 165 12.12 -14.52 -21.70
N ASN A 166 12.20 -14.91 -22.97
CA ASN A 166 13.43 -14.97 -23.75
C ASN A 166 13.21 -14.47 -25.18
N THR A 167 14.30 -14.26 -25.91
CA THR A 167 14.31 -13.80 -27.31
C THR A 167 13.71 -14.80 -28.29
N GLU A 168 13.58 -16.07 -27.90
CA GLU A 168 13.02 -17.15 -28.73
C GLU A 168 11.50 -17.24 -28.64
N ASN A 169 10.92 -16.95 -27.47
CA ASN A 169 9.49 -17.13 -27.20
C ASN A 169 8.68 -15.82 -27.16
N THR A 170 9.34 -14.67 -27.27
CA THR A 170 8.68 -13.35 -27.19
C THR A 170 9.03 -12.50 -28.40
N ASP A 171 8.03 -11.81 -28.94
CA ASP A 171 8.25 -10.76 -29.94
C ASP A 171 9.33 -9.77 -29.48
N SER A 172 10.31 -9.52 -30.35
CA SER A 172 11.50 -8.73 -30.02
C SER A 172 11.16 -7.29 -29.61
N GLN A 173 10.17 -6.65 -30.25
CA GLN A 173 9.75 -5.29 -29.90
C GLN A 173 9.08 -5.25 -28.54
N ARG A 174 8.23 -6.24 -28.26
CA ARG A 174 7.58 -6.40 -26.95
C ARG A 174 8.61 -6.65 -25.83
N LEU A 175 9.58 -7.54 -26.08
CA LEU A 175 10.65 -7.85 -25.13
C LEU A 175 11.47 -6.60 -24.81
N ASN A 176 11.88 -5.84 -25.84
CA ASN A 176 12.66 -4.60 -25.68
C ASN A 176 11.91 -3.55 -24.86
N LYS A 177 10.59 -3.41 -25.08
CA LYS A 177 9.75 -2.52 -24.26
C LYS A 177 9.77 -2.94 -22.79
N ILE A 178 9.57 -4.22 -22.51
CA ILE A 178 9.56 -4.76 -21.14
C ILE A 178 10.91 -4.55 -20.46
N ILE A 179 12.02 -4.80 -21.16
CA ILE A 179 13.37 -4.56 -20.66
C ILE A 179 13.57 -3.09 -20.30
N SER A 180 13.15 -2.17 -21.19
CA SER A 180 13.26 -0.72 -20.94
C SER A 180 12.44 -0.29 -19.71
N GLU A 181 11.23 -0.82 -19.54
CA GLU A 181 10.39 -0.50 -18.39
C GLU A 181 10.93 -1.13 -17.09
N ILE A 182 11.56 -2.30 -17.14
CA ILE A 182 12.27 -2.90 -16.00
C ILE A 182 13.47 -2.04 -15.58
N GLN A 183 14.24 -1.52 -16.55
CA GLN A 183 15.35 -0.60 -16.26
C GLN A 183 14.83 0.68 -15.61
N ALA A 184 13.73 1.25 -16.11
CA ALA A 184 13.08 2.40 -15.50
C ALA A 184 12.59 2.12 -14.07
N LEU A 185 12.02 0.92 -13.82
CA LEU A 185 11.64 0.47 -12.47
C LEU A 185 12.85 0.42 -11.53
N GLN A 186 13.96 -0.18 -11.97
CA GLN A 186 15.21 -0.27 -11.18
C GLN A 186 15.74 1.11 -10.80
N GLU A 187 15.75 2.03 -11.76
CA GLU A 187 16.22 3.40 -11.53
C GLU A 187 15.35 4.10 -10.46
N VAL A 188 14.03 4.02 -10.59
CA VAL A 188 13.09 4.62 -9.64
C VAL A 188 13.26 4.04 -8.25
N VAL A 189 13.28 2.70 -8.13
CA VAL A 189 13.50 1.99 -6.87
C VAL A 189 14.83 2.39 -6.23
N THR A 190 15.89 2.53 -7.03
CA THR A 190 17.21 2.95 -6.55
C THR A 190 17.17 4.37 -5.99
N ARG A 191 16.52 5.31 -6.68
CA ARG A 191 16.34 6.70 -6.20
C ARG A 191 15.59 6.76 -4.88
N PHE A 192 14.50 5.99 -4.72
CA PHE A 192 13.76 5.91 -3.45
C PHE A 192 14.62 5.32 -2.32
N ARG A 193 15.41 4.27 -2.60
CA ARG A 193 16.32 3.66 -1.61
C ARG A 193 17.44 4.62 -1.18
N GLN A 194 17.99 5.41 -2.10
CA GLN A 194 19.01 6.42 -1.82
C GLN A 194 18.49 7.52 -0.88
N LEU A 195 17.20 7.86 -0.96
CA LEU A 195 16.57 8.84 -0.08
C LEU A 195 16.37 8.31 1.36
N ARG A 196 16.54 7.01 1.59
CA ARG A 196 16.43 6.36 2.91
C ARG A 196 15.15 6.79 3.64
N LEU A 197 14.02 6.57 2.99
CA LEU A 197 12.72 6.88 3.53
C LEU A 197 12.44 6.06 4.79
N ASP A 198 11.90 6.70 5.81
CA ASP A 198 11.37 6.01 6.99
C ASP A 198 9.91 5.56 6.79
N ALA A 199 9.38 4.82 7.77
CA ALA A 199 8.03 4.27 7.72
C ALA A 199 6.94 5.35 7.63
N THR A 200 7.13 6.50 8.28
CA THR A 200 6.17 7.61 8.27
C THR A 200 6.14 8.27 6.91
N GLU A 201 7.31 8.51 6.30
CA GLU A 201 7.39 9.07 4.95
C GLU A 201 6.75 8.14 3.92
N PHE A 202 7.01 6.82 3.99
CA PHE A 202 6.34 5.86 3.12
C PHE A 202 4.82 5.87 3.30
N ALA A 203 4.31 5.97 4.54
CA ALA A 203 2.88 6.04 4.80
C ALA A 203 2.24 7.28 4.14
N CYS A 204 2.85 8.46 4.32
CA CYS A 204 2.36 9.69 3.69
C CYS A 204 2.43 9.63 2.16
N LEU A 205 3.52 9.12 1.58
CA LEU A 205 3.65 8.99 0.12
C LEU A 205 2.61 8.04 -0.46
N LYS A 206 2.32 6.92 0.23
CA LYS A 206 1.24 6.01 -0.15
C LYS A 206 -0.12 6.71 -0.14
N CYS A 207 -0.41 7.55 0.86
CA CYS A 207 -1.62 8.36 0.89
C CYS A 207 -1.68 9.33 -0.32
N ILE A 208 -0.59 10.06 -0.58
CA ILE A 208 -0.52 11.04 -1.69
C ILE A 208 -0.76 10.38 -3.06
N VAL A 209 -0.19 9.20 -3.31
CA VAL A 209 -0.41 8.47 -4.57
C VAL A 209 -1.77 7.78 -4.64
N THR A 210 -2.43 7.54 -3.51
CA THR A 210 -3.76 6.91 -3.46
C THR A 210 -4.86 7.94 -3.66
N PHE A 211 -4.81 9.07 -2.93
CA PHE A 211 -5.85 10.11 -2.98
C PHE A 211 -5.64 11.03 -4.18
N LYS A 212 -6.12 10.61 -5.35
CA LYS A 212 -6.08 11.42 -6.59
C LYS A 212 -7.48 11.87 -6.95
N ALA A 213 -7.77 13.15 -6.79
CA ALA A 213 -9.08 13.72 -7.10
C ALA A 213 -9.39 13.80 -8.60
N VAL A 214 -8.37 13.64 -9.46
CA VAL A 214 -8.51 13.61 -10.92
C VAL A 214 -8.10 12.22 -11.43
N PRO A 215 -9.06 11.40 -11.93
CA PRO A 215 -8.75 10.11 -12.52
C PRO A 215 -7.84 10.27 -13.74
N THR A 216 -6.83 9.42 -13.88
CA THR A 216 -5.87 9.51 -15.00
C THR A 216 -6.24 8.66 -16.21
N HIS A 217 -7.27 7.82 -16.09
CA HIS A 217 -7.71 6.91 -17.14
C HIS A 217 -8.90 7.50 -17.91
N SER A 218 -8.62 8.08 -19.09
CA SER A 218 -9.59 8.70 -20.00
C SER A 218 -10.28 7.71 -20.96
N GLY A 219 -10.19 6.39 -20.72
CA GLY A 219 -10.46 5.36 -21.74
C GLY A 219 -11.77 4.59 -21.65
N SER A 220 -12.54 4.70 -20.58
CA SER A 220 -13.82 3.99 -20.44
C SER A 220 -14.69 4.79 -19.49
N GLU A 221 -15.81 5.32 -19.99
CA GLU A 221 -16.86 6.08 -19.28
C GLU A 221 -16.33 6.93 -18.12
N LEU A 222 -16.10 8.24 -18.36
CA LEU A 222 -15.63 9.23 -17.37
C LEU A 222 -16.06 8.87 -15.93
N ARG A 223 -15.24 8.10 -15.22
CA ARG A 223 -15.59 7.61 -13.89
C ARG A 223 -15.43 8.78 -12.96
N SER A 224 -16.54 9.43 -12.64
CA SER A 224 -16.55 10.54 -11.70
C SER A 224 -16.52 9.99 -10.28
N PHE A 225 -15.66 10.58 -9.44
CA PHE A 225 -15.74 10.36 -8.01
C PHE A 225 -17.02 10.98 -7.47
N ARG A 226 -17.68 10.27 -6.56
CA ARG A 226 -18.85 10.81 -5.84
C ARG A 226 -18.43 11.95 -4.92
N ASN A 227 -17.24 11.87 -4.33
CA ASN A 227 -16.73 12.88 -3.42
C ASN A 227 -15.28 13.31 -3.76
N ALA A 228 -15.10 13.90 -4.95
CA ALA A 228 -13.79 14.39 -5.41
C ALA A 228 -13.16 15.43 -4.47
N SER A 229 -13.97 16.28 -3.82
CA SER A 229 -13.49 17.30 -2.90
C SER A 229 -12.91 16.71 -1.61
N ALA A 230 -13.54 15.68 -1.04
CA ALA A 230 -12.97 14.96 0.09
C ALA A 230 -11.65 14.28 -0.28
N ILE A 231 -11.57 13.66 -1.47
CA ILE A 231 -10.34 13.03 -1.94
C ILE A 231 -9.21 14.07 -2.08
N ALA A 232 -9.52 15.25 -2.63
CA ALA A 232 -8.55 16.35 -2.72
C ALA A 232 -8.06 16.79 -1.34
N ALA A 233 -8.99 17.00 -0.40
CA ALA A 233 -8.67 17.40 0.96
C ALA A 233 -7.77 16.36 1.67
N LEU A 234 -8.05 15.06 1.49
CA LEU A 234 -7.21 13.99 2.03
C LEU A 234 -5.79 13.99 1.43
N GLN A 235 -5.66 14.34 0.15
CA GLN A 235 -4.35 14.48 -0.49
C GLN A 235 -3.58 15.67 0.08
N ASP A 236 -4.24 16.82 0.27
CA ASP A 236 -3.65 18.02 0.86
C ASP A 236 -3.20 17.75 2.30
N GLU A 237 -4.02 17.06 3.08
CA GLU A 237 -3.69 16.69 4.46
C GLU A 237 -2.48 15.75 4.53
N ALA A 238 -2.37 14.78 3.61
CA ALA A 238 -1.21 13.90 3.51
C ALA A 238 0.08 14.68 3.15
N GLN A 239 -0.01 15.68 2.26
CA GLN A 239 1.12 16.55 1.90
C GLN A 239 1.56 17.42 3.07
N LEU A 240 0.62 18.06 3.77
CA LEU A 240 0.90 18.89 4.95
C LEU A 240 1.53 18.06 6.07
N THR A 241 1.01 16.85 6.30
CA THR A 241 1.55 15.91 7.30
C THR A 241 2.99 15.54 6.96
N LEU A 242 3.26 15.17 5.71
CA LEU A 242 4.63 14.85 5.27
C LEU A 242 5.57 16.05 5.41
N ASN A 243 5.14 17.24 5.00
CA ASN A 243 5.94 18.45 5.08
C ASN A 243 6.30 18.80 6.53
N SER A 244 5.30 18.82 7.42
CA SER A 244 5.48 19.07 8.85
C SER A 244 6.40 18.03 9.51
N TYR A 245 6.21 16.75 9.16
CA TYR A 245 7.08 15.66 9.64
C TYR A 245 8.53 15.88 9.21
N ILE A 246 8.77 16.16 7.92
CA ILE A 246 10.12 16.38 7.38
C ILE A 246 10.79 17.59 8.02
N HIS A 247 10.08 18.70 8.18
CA HIS A 247 10.63 19.89 8.84
C HIS A 247 11.07 19.62 10.28
N THR A 248 10.35 18.76 10.99
CA THR A 248 10.66 18.39 12.38
C THR A 248 11.76 17.34 12.45
N ARG A 249 11.70 16.31 11.60
CA ARG A 249 12.58 15.13 11.65
C ARG A 249 13.93 15.35 10.96
N TYR A 250 13.95 16.17 9.90
CA TYR A 250 15.09 16.44 9.03
C TYR A 250 15.29 17.96 8.81
N PRO A 251 15.49 18.76 9.89
CA PRO A 251 15.61 20.22 9.77
C PRO A 251 16.78 20.68 8.90
N THR A 252 17.81 19.85 8.74
CA THR A 252 18.98 20.12 7.89
C THR A 252 18.76 19.78 6.42
N GLN A 253 17.60 19.22 6.04
CA GLN A 253 17.28 18.83 4.67
C GLN A 253 16.01 19.54 4.16
N PRO A 254 16.01 20.88 4.02
CA PRO A 254 14.80 21.65 3.69
C PRO A 254 14.18 21.27 2.33
N CYS A 255 14.99 20.78 1.39
CA CYS A 255 14.52 20.37 0.06
C CYS A 255 13.94 18.94 0.01
N ARG A 256 13.94 18.20 1.13
CA ARG A 256 13.55 16.77 1.13
C ARG A 256 12.10 16.57 0.71
N PHE A 257 11.18 17.39 1.23
CA PHE A 257 9.76 17.33 0.85
C PHE A 257 9.56 17.49 -0.67
N GLY A 258 10.13 18.54 -1.25
CA GLY A 258 10.06 18.78 -2.70
C GLY A 258 10.70 17.65 -3.52
N LYS A 259 11.86 17.12 -3.08
CA LYS A 259 12.51 15.98 -3.75
C LYS A 259 11.61 14.74 -3.78
N LEU A 260 10.86 14.47 -2.71
CA LEU A 260 9.94 13.33 -2.64
C LEU A 260 8.75 13.51 -3.58
N LEU A 261 8.11 14.68 -3.56
CA LEU A 261 6.98 14.95 -4.45
C LEU A 261 7.38 14.91 -5.93
N LEU A 262 8.55 15.45 -6.28
CA LEU A 262 9.08 15.42 -7.65
C LEU A 262 9.48 14.01 -8.12
N LEU A 263 9.68 13.07 -7.21
CA LEU A 263 9.98 11.68 -7.55
C LEU A 263 8.71 10.83 -7.77
N LEU A 264 7.56 11.23 -7.21
CA LEU A 264 6.30 10.48 -7.33
C LEU A 264 5.87 10.21 -8.78
N PRO A 265 5.95 11.15 -9.75
CA PRO A 265 5.58 10.87 -11.14
C PRO A 265 6.40 9.73 -11.76
N ALA A 266 7.63 9.52 -11.30
CA ALA A 266 8.50 8.46 -11.80
C ALA A 266 7.98 7.06 -11.45
N LEU A 267 7.11 6.90 -10.44
CA LEU A 267 6.44 5.63 -10.12
C LEU A 267 5.57 5.10 -11.28
N ARG A 268 5.23 5.96 -12.26
CA ARG A 268 4.47 5.61 -13.46
C ARG A 268 5.35 5.24 -14.66
N SER A 269 6.68 5.18 -14.49
CA SER A 269 7.60 4.86 -15.59
C SER A 269 7.47 3.42 -16.10
N VAL A 270 6.89 2.55 -15.30
CA VAL A 270 6.56 1.15 -15.64
C VAL A 270 5.05 1.01 -15.85
N GLY A 271 4.67 0.39 -16.97
CA GLY A 271 3.28 0.17 -17.31
C GLY A 271 2.63 -0.95 -16.47
N PRO A 272 1.31 -0.88 -16.22
CA PRO A 272 0.60 -1.94 -15.49
C PRO A 272 0.74 -3.31 -16.16
N SER A 273 0.67 -3.37 -17.49
CA SER A 273 0.81 -4.62 -18.24
C SER A 273 2.18 -5.26 -18.11
N THR A 274 3.25 -4.46 -17.96
CA THR A 274 4.60 -4.98 -17.74
C THR A 274 4.72 -5.55 -16.33
N ILE A 275 4.17 -4.87 -15.33
CA ILE A 275 4.11 -5.40 -13.96
C ILE A 275 3.36 -6.74 -13.94
N GLU A 276 2.20 -6.80 -14.59
CA GLU A 276 1.40 -8.03 -14.70
C GLU A 276 2.18 -9.18 -15.34
N GLU A 277 2.81 -8.92 -16.49
CA GLU A 277 3.57 -9.93 -17.24
C GLU A 277 4.75 -10.46 -16.41
N VAL A 278 5.54 -9.56 -15.80
CA VAL A 278 6.80 -9.90 -15.11
C VAL A 278 6.56 -10.53 -13.74
N PHE A 279 5.66 -9.97 -12.94
CA PHE A 279 5.52 -10.36 -11.53
C PHE A 279 4.38 -11.33 -11.28
N PHE A 280 3.31 -11.29 -12.08
CA PHE A 280 2.04 -11.92 -11.71
C PHE A 280 1.59 -13.02 -12.67
N LYS A 281 1.98 -12.97 -13.94
CA LYS A 281 1.47 -13.90 -14.97
C LYS A 281 1.63 -15.37 -14.63
N LYS A 282 2.75 -15.78 -14.03
CA LYS A 282 2.96 -17.17 -13.61
C LYS A 282 2.06 -17.59 -12.43
N THR A 283 1.66 -16.65 -11.58
CA THR A 283 0.88 -16.93 -10.36
C THR A 283 -0.63 -16.88 -10.61
N ILE A 284 -1.10 -15.87 -11.36
CA ILE A 284 -2.53 -15.59 -11.55
C ILE A 284 -3.00 -15.75 -13.00
N GLY A 285 -2.09 -15.98 -13.95
CA GLY A 285 -2.42 -16.05 -15.38
C GLY A 285 -2.73 -14.69 -15.99
N ASN A 286 -3.68 -14.67 -16.93
CA ASN A 286 -4.07 -13.45 -17.67
C ASN A 286 -5.19 -12.65 -16.98
N VAL A 287 -5.32 -12.76 -15.66
CA VAL A 287 -6.34 -12.02 -14.90
C VAL A 287 -5.82 -10.61 -14.63
N PRO A 288 -6.49 -9.54 -15.08
CA PRO A 288 -6.06 -8.17 -14.79
C PRO A 288 -6.03 -7.91 -13.29
N ILE A 289 -4.99 -7.21 -12.83
CA ILE A 289 -4.82 -6.91 -11.39
C ILE A 289 -5.99 -6.08 -10.88
N THR A 290 -6.55 -5.18 -11.69
CA THR A 290 -7.73 -4.37 -11.33
C THR A 290 -8.94 -5.21 -10.92
N ARG A 291 -9.18 -6.36 -11.60
CA ARG A 291 -10.25 -7.28 -11.21
C ARG A 291 -9.95 -7.94 -9.86
N LEU A 292 -8.71 -8.39 -9.68
CA LEU A 292 -8.27 -9.00 -8.44
C LEU A 292 -8.31 -8.03 -7.25
N LEU A 293 -7.97 -6.76 -7.46
CA LEU A 293 -8.10 -5.71 -6.45
C LEU A 293 -9.55 -5.59 -5.98
N SER A 294 -10.48 -5.49 -6.92
CA SER A 294 -11.92 -5.43 -6.61
C SER A 294 -12.40 -6.64 -5.82
N ASP A 295 -11.98 -7.85 -6.21
CA ASP A 295 -12.37 -9.08 -5.53
C ASP A 295 -11.74 -9.20 -4.14
N MET A 296 -10.44 -8.93 -4.02
CA MET A 296 -9.71 -8.95 -2.75
C MET A 296 -10.24 -7.90 -1.78
N TYR A 297 -10.57 -6.70 -2.27
CA TYR A 297 -11.10 -5.62 -1.45
C TYR A 297 -12.48 -5.98 -0.90
N LYS A 298 -13.34 -6.62 -1.68
CA LYS A 298 -14.67 -7.07 -1.22
C LYS A 298 -14.64 -8.32 -0.34
N SER A 299 -13.64 -9.19 -0.52
CA SER A 299 -13.56 -10.49 0.18
C SER A 299 -12.78 -10.47 1.49
N SER A 300 -11.97 -9.45 1.76
CA SER A 300 -11.16 -9.37 2.99
C SER A 300 -11.95 -8.92 4.23
N ASP A 301 -13.19 -9.40 4.37
CA ASP A 301 -14.01 -9.36 5.60
C ASP A 301 -13.89 -10.69 6.38
N ILE A 302 -12.77 -11.41 6.23
CA ILE A 302 -12.47 -12.69 6.91
C ILE A 302 -11.17 -12.58 7.68
#